data_AF-A0A6G2I282-F1
#
_entry.id   AF-A0A6G2I282-F1
#
_cell.length_a   1.000
_cell.length_b   1.000
_cell.length_c   1.000
_cell.angle_alpha   90.00
_cell.angle_beta   90.00
_cell.angle_gamma   90.00
#
_symmetry.space_group_name_H-M   'P 1'
#
loop_
_entity.id
_entity.type
_entity.pdbx_description
1 polymer ?
#
loop_
_entity_poly.entity_id
_entity_poly.type
_entity_poly.pdbx_seq_one_letter_code
_entity_poly.pdbx_strand_id
1 'polypeptide(L)'
;MSYEWPPLVPGDPDEIARRVTAVLEEAWQRLADKQRTVVAQFADNPRAPHTAATLEEFKKAIRAFRQRVDQEAQQFVQRQLPHLYGAGASWAAEALGETFTWTTFHRDALQSLAADSYADFLRRSQEAERMASQFYRAVREAARREVPLLAAGNMTAKQAARNLASRLATEHELTHVIYRNGARVPVRAWAEATTLAKSTVAYNAGTLNRTRQAGVTMVEVFDGADCGWTTHQDPDKANRTVHTVEEAAEWPISHPRCRRGFGPRPDVTEIA
;
A
#
# COMPACT_ATOMS: atom_id res chain seq x y z
N MET A 1 2.10 -4.84 26.06
CA MET A 1 1.14 -5.89 25.65
C MET A 1 1.22 -6.04 24.15
N SER A 2 1.68 -7.19 23.65
CA SER A 2 1.56 -7.56 22.24
C SER A 2 0.08 -7.84 22.00
N TYR A 3 -0.62 -6.89 21.39
CA TYR A 3 -1.99 -7.08 20.98
C TYR A 3 -2.01 -8.17 19.90
N GLU A 4 -2.57 -9.32 20.25
CA GLU A 4 -2.82 -10.42 19.31
C GLU A 4 -3.98 -9.96 18.41
N TRP A 5 -3.62 -9.52 17.20
CA TRP A 5 -4.54 -8.86 16.31
C TRP A 5 -5.55 -9.88 15.78
N PRO A 6 -6.87 -9.72 16.03
CA PRO A 6 -7.85 -10.65 15.50
C PRO A 6 -7.85 -10.57 13.97
N PRO A 7 -8.29 -11.63 13.27
CA PRO A 7 -8.38 -11.63 11.83
C PRO A 7 -9.04 -10.37 11.23
N LEU A 8 -8.66 -9.95 10.02
CA LEU A 8 -9.39 -8.92 9.29
C LEU A 8 -10.85 -9.37 9.12
N VAL A 9 -11.78 -8.57 9.65
CA VAL A 9 -13.22 -8.75 9.47
C VAL A 9 -13.59 -7.88 8.28
N PRO A 10 -14.11 -8.44 7.18
CA PRO A 10 -14.51 -7.63 6.04
C PRO A 10 -15.61 -6.64 6.41
N GLY A 11 -15.64 -5.49 5.73
CA GLY A 11 -16.65 -4.47 5.98
C GLY A 11 -16.43 -3.21 5.18
N ASP A 12 -16.81 -2.08 5.76
CA ASP A 12 -16.73 -0.76 5.15
C ASP A 12 -15.30 -0.43 4.66
N PRO A 13 -15.11 -0.02 3.39
CA PRO A 13 -13.80 0.30 2.85
C PRO A 13 -13.02 1.36 3.64
N ASP A 14 -13.67 2.39 4.17
CA ASP A 14 -13.00 3.46 4.91
C ASP A 14 -12.55 2.99 6.30
N GLU A 15 -13.35 2.15 6.98
CA GLU A 15 -12.94 1.48 8.21
C GLU A 15 -11.75 0.54 7.99
N ILE A 16 -11.81 -0.27 6.94
CA ILE A 16 -10.72 -1.21 6.62
C ILE A 16 -9.47 -0.47 6.18
N ALA A 17 -9.60 0.60 5.39
CA ALA A 17 -8.48 1.47 5.03
C ALA A 17 -7.84 2.07 6.28
N ARG A 18 -8.62 2.62 7.22
CA ARG A 18 -8.09 3.12 8.50
C ARG A 18 -7.36 2.04 9.28
N ARG A 19 -7.92 0.83 9.34
CA ARG A 19 -7.33 -0.33 10.03
C ARG A 19 -5.99 -0.76 9.41
N VAL A 20 -5.99 -1.04 8.11
CA VAL A 20 -4.78 -1.45 7.38
C VAL A 20 -3.71 -0.35 7.48
N THR A 21 -4.12 0.91 7.33
CA THR A 21 -3.23 2.07 7.49
C THR A 21 -2.60 2.10 8.87
N ALA A 22 -3.38 1.98 9.94
CA ALA A 22 -2.88 2.02 11.31
C ALA A 22 -1.85 0.90 11.56
N VAL A 23 -2.10 -0.31 11.04
CA VAL A 23 -1.15 -1.41 11.19
C VAL A 23 0.15 -1.16 10.42
N LEU A 24 0.05 -0.74 9.17
CA LEU A 24 1.22 -0.48 8.33
C LEU A 24 2.05 0.70 8.88
N GLU A 25 1.38 1.75 9.34
CA GLU A 25 1.99 2.90 10.01
C GLU A 25 2.69 2.47 11.31
N GLU A 26 2.05 1.66 12.16
CA GLU A 26 2.66 1.14 13.39
C GLU A 26 3.90 0.30 13.09
N ALA A 27 3.83 -0.62 12.12
CA ALA A 27 4.95 -1.47 11.74
C ALA A 27 6.13 -0.63 11.24
N TRP A 28 5.85 0.40 10.46
CA TRP A 28 6.86 1.31 9.94
C TRP A 28 7.48 2.19 11.03
N GLN A 29 6.64 2.73 11.92
CA GLN A 29 7.10 3.54 13.05
C GLN A 29 8.02 2.73 13.96
N ARG A 30 7.69 1.46 14.25
CA ARG A 30 8.56 0.56 15.01
C ARG A 30 9.92 0.35 14.34
N LEU A 31 9.95 0.22 13.01
CA LEU A 31 11.20 0.10 12.26
C LEU A 31 12.03 1.40 12.33
N ALA A 32 11.39 2.55 12.13
CA ALA A 32 12.01 3.87 12.24
C ALA A 32 12.54 4.15 13.67
N ASP A 33 11.81 3.75 14.71
CA ASP A 33 12.24 3.88 16.10
C ASP A 33 13.49 3.06 16.40
N LYS A 34 13.56 1.84 15.84
CA LYS A 34 14.76 1.01 15.94
C LYS A 34 15.94 1.62 15.18
N GLN A 35 15.71 2.22 14.01
CA GLN A 35 16.75 3.00 13.33
C GLN A 35 17.26 4.15 14.19
N ARG A 36 16.36 4.97 14.77
CA ARG A 36 16.73 6.07 15.67
C ARG A 36 17.55 5.59 16.88
N THR A 37 17.19 4.42 17.43
CA THR A 37 17.94 3.78 18.52
C THR A 37 19.36 3.41 18.08
N VAL A 38 19.53 2.82 16.89
CA VAL A 38 20.85 2.51 16.32
C VAL A 38 21.68 3.79 16.17
N VAL A 39 21.11 4.85 15.60
CA VAL A 39 21.79 6.14 15.38
C VAL A 39 22.26 6.74 16.71
N ALA A 40 21.38 6.82 17.71
CA ALA A 40 21.69 7.40 19.02
C ALA A 40 22.81 6.62 19.73
N GLN A 41 22.71 5.29 19.76
CA GLN A 41 23.74 4.46 20.41
C GLN A 41 25.07 4.50 19.66
N PHE A 42 25.04 4.54 18.33
CA PHE A 42 26.25 4.67 17.52
C PHE A 42 26.97 6.01 17.78
N ALA A 43 26.22 7.09 17.95
CA ALA A 43 26.76 8.41 18.29
C ALA A 43 27.38 8.47 19.69
N ASP A 44 26.86 7.71 20.65
CA ASP A 44 27.33 7.71 22.03
C ASP A 44 28.53 6.80 22.27
N ASN A 45 28.50 5.57 21.75
CA ASN A 45 29.62 4.64 21.85
C ASN A 45 29.74 3.75 20.59
N PRO A 46 30.56 4.15 19.61
CA PRO A 46 30.73 3.40 18.37
C PRO A 46 31.53 2.10 18.54
N ARG A 47 32.33 1.98 19.61
CA ARG A 47 33.22 0.83 19.86
C ARG A 47 32.61 -0.08 20.91
N ALA A 48 31.70 -0.98 20.50
CA ALA A 48 31.21 -1.98 21.43
C ALA A 48 30.54 -3.20 20.78
N PRO A 49 30.56 -4.36 21.46
CA PRO A 49 29.56 -5.42 21.31
C PRO A 49 28.11 -4.89 21.35
N HIS A 50 27.89 -3.74 21.99
CA HIS A 50 26.60 -3.06 22.07
C HIS A 50 26.08 -2.60 20.70
N THR A 51 26.92 -2.00 19.85
CA THR A 51 26.54 -1.63 18.46
C THR A 51 26.16 -2.87 17.65
N ALA A 52 26.89 -3.98 17.83
CA ALA A 52 26.57 -5.24 17.16
C ALA A 52 25.23 -5.81 17.65
N ALA A 53 24.97 -5.80 18.95
CA ALA A 53 23.70 -6.24 19.52
C ALA A 53 22.52 -5.41 18.98
N THR A 54 22.67 -4.09 18.92
CA THR A 54 21.61 -3.19 18.43
C THR A 54 21.38 -3.33 16.93
N LEU A 55 22.43 -3.60 16.15
CA LEU A 55 22.29 -3.93 14.73
C LEU A 55 21.56 -5.26 14.51
N GLU A 56 21.79 -6.27 15.36
CA GLU A 56 21.02 -7.53 15.29
C GLU A 56 19.55 -7.32 15.68
N GLU A 57 19.25 -6.47 16.67
CA GLU A 57 17.88 -6.07 16.99
C GLU A 57 17.22 -5.30 15.84
N PHE A 58 17.96 -4.43 15.15
CA PHE A 58 17.45 -3.75 13.96
C PHE A 58 17.17 -4.73 12.81
N LYS A 59 18.04 -5.72 12.60
CA LYS A 59 17.81 -6.80 11.62
C LYS A 59 16.58 -7.65 11.97
N LYS A 60 16.33 -7.93 13.26
CA LYS A 60 15.07 -8.55 13.71
C LYS A 60 13.87 -7.65 13.40
N ALA A 61 13.98 -6.35 13.63
CA ALA A 61 12.91 -5.39 13.32
C ALA A 61 12.57 -5.35 11.82
N ILE A 62 13.56 -5.42 10.92
CA ILE A 62 13.33 -5.53 9.46
C ILE A 62 12.51 -6.78 9.14
N ARG A 63 12.86 -7.94 9.70
CA ARG A 63 12.11 -9.20 9.49
C ARG A 63 10.69 -9.12 10.05
N ALA A 64 10.53 -8.56 11.24
CA ALA A 64 9.22 -8.40 11.87
C ALA A 64 8.32 -7.45 11.06
N PHE A 65 8.88 -6.36 10.53
CA PHE A 65 8.18 -5.46 9.62
C PHE A 65 7.66 -6.21 8.39
N ARG A 66 8.54 -6.96 7.69
CA ARG A 66 8.15 -7.74 6.51
C ARG A 66 7.03 -8.73 6.83
N GLN A 67 7.16 -9.49 7.92
CA GLN A 67 6.14 -10.45 8.33
C GLN A 67 4.79 -9.77 8.61
N ARG A 68 4.80 -8.59 9.24
CA ARG A 68 3.55 -7.87 9.52
C ARG A 68 2.88 -7.36 8.25
N VAL A 69 3.64 -6.78 7.32
CA VAL A 69 3.07 -6.30 6.05
C VAL A 69 2.52 -7.47 5.22
N ASP A 70 3.28 -8.57 5.15
CA ASP A 70 2.86 -9.80 4.46
C ASP A 70 1.53 -10.34 5.00
N GLN A 71 1.43 -10.44 6.33
CA GLN A 71 0.22 -10.92 7.00
C GLN A 71 -0.99 -10.01 6.74
N GLU A 72 -0.84 -8.69 6.82
CA GLU A 72 -1.95 -7.77 6.53
C GLU A 72 -2.35 -7.79 5.06
N ALA A 73 -1.38 -7.84 4.14
CA ALA A 73 -1.65 -7.96 2.72
C ALA A 73 -2.43 -9.25 2.40
N GLN A 74 -2.02 -10.39 2.98
CA GLN A 74 -2.74 -11.66 2.86
C GLN A 74 -4.17 -11.56 3.39
N GLN A 75 -4.36 -10.98 4.58
CA GLN A 75 -5.69 -10.81 5.15
C GLN A 75 -6.59 -9.92 4.29
N PHE A 76 -6.05 -8.83 3.74
CA PHE A 76 -6.78 -7.96 2.84
C PHE A 76 -7.23 -8.69 1.57
N VAL A 77 -6.30 -9.40 0.90
CA VAL A 77 -6.62 -10.09 -0.37
C VAL A 77 -7.48 -11.34 -0.20
N GLN A 78 -7.38 -12.05 0.93
CA GLN A 78 -8.17 -13.26 1.18
C GLN A 78 -9.57 -12.97 1.73
N ARG A 79 -9.82 -11.78 2.28
CA ARG A 79 -11.05 -11.50 3.03
C ARG A 79 -11.77 -10.27 2.53
N GLN A 80 -11.09 -9.12 2.50
CA GLN A 80 -11.72 -7.85 2.12
C GLN A 80 -12.00 -7.79 0.61
N LEU A 81 -11.04 -8.18 -0.22
CA LEU A 81 -11.20 -8.16 -1.68
C LEU A 81 -12.39 -9.02 -2.17
N PRO A 82 -12.53 -10.29 -1.74
CA PRO A 82 -13.69 -11.11 -2.10
C PRO A 82 -15.02 -10.50 -1.63
N HIS A 83 -15.03 -9.91 -0.43
CA HIS A 83 -16.22 -9.26 0.13
C HIS A 83 -16.66 -8.06 -0.73
N LEU A 84 -15.74 -7.16 -1.08
CA LEU A 84 -16.05 -5.98 -1.90
C LEU A 84 -16.41 -6.34 -3.33
N TYR A 85 -15.69 -7.29 -3.93
CA TYR A 85 -16.06 -7.83 -5.24
C TYR A 85 -17.48 -8.39 -5.22
N GLY A 86 -17.80 -9.22 -4.22
CA GLY A 86 -19.14 -9.79 -4.06
C GLY A 86 -20.20 -8.71 -3.83
N ALA A 87 -19.90 -7.66 -3.08
CA ALA A 87 -20.81 -6.54 -2.85
C ALA A 87 -21.14 -5.81 -4.15
N GLY A 88 -20.15 -5.47 -4.98
CA GLY A 88 -20.38 -4.84 -6.28
C GLY A 88 -21.14 -5.74 -7.25
N ALA A 89 -20.80 -7.03 -7.30
CA ALA A 89 -21.51 -8.00 -8.12
C ALA A 89 -22.98 -8.20 -7.67
N SER A 90 -23.23 -8.19 -6.36
CA SER A 90 -24.59 -8.27 -5.79
C SER A 90 -25.40 -7.04 -6.13
N TRP A 91 -24.81 -5.85 -5.97
CA TRP A 91 -25.45 -4.59 -6.33
C TRP A 91 -25.83 -4.55 -7.82
N ALA A 92 -24.94 -5.00 -8.72
CA ALA A 92 -25.25 -5.07 -10.15
C ALA A 92 -26.35 -6.09 -10.46
N ALA A 93 -26.36 -7.24 -9.79
CA ALA A 93 -27.42 -8.23 -9.97
C ALA A 93 -28.77 -7.69 -9.50
N GLU A 94 -28.83 -7.01 -8.34
CA GLU A 94 -30.04 -6.37 -7.83
C GLU A 94 -30.58 -5.31 -8.78
N ALA A 95 -29.70 -4.46 -9.34
CA ALA A 95 -30.07 -3.46 -10.34
C ALA A 95 -30.68 -4.07 -11.62
N LEU A 96 -30.36 -5.34 -11.90
CA LEU A 96 -30.89 -6.11 -13.03
C LEU A 96 -32.09 -7.00 -12.64
N GLY A 97 -32.55 -6.95 -11.39
CA GLY A 97 -33.65 -7.78 -10.89
C GLY A 97 -33.28 -9.24 -10.66
N GLU A 98 -31.99 -9.54 -10.46
CA GLU A 98 -31.45 -10.88 -10.27
C GLU A 98 -30.74 -11.05 -8.92
N THR A 99 -30.35 -12.29 -8.60
CA THR A 99 -29.53 -12.60 -7.42
C THR A 99 -28.13 -13.02 -7.86
N PHE A 100 -27.11 -12.42 -7.25
CA PHE A 100 -25.72 -12.76 -7.55
C PHE A 100 -25.37 -14.19 -7.09
N THR A 101 -24.71 -14.93 -7.98
CA THR A 101 -24.16 -16.26 -7.69
C THR A 101 -22.71 -16.35 -8.17
N TRP A 102 -21.84 -16.88 -7.31
CA TRP A 102 -20.43 -17.08 -7.65
C TRP A 102 -20.24 -18.14 -8.73
N THR A 103 -19.65 -17.72 -9.85
CA THR A 103 -19.26 -18.60 -10.97
C THR A 103 -17.74 -18.75 -11.02
N THR A 104 -17.25 -19.64 -11.88
CA THR A 104 -15.81 -19.76 -12.13
C THR A 104 -15.22 -18.46 -12.68
N PHE A 105 -15.94 -17.78 -13.58
CA PHE A 105 -15.54 -16.47 -14.12
C PHE A 105 -15.25 -15.43 -13.02
N HIS A 106 -16.10 -15.34 -11.99
CA HIS A 106 -15.88 -14.42 -10.87
C HIS A 106 -14.67 -14.81 -10.02
N ARG A 107 -14.44 -16.12 -9.82
CA ARG A 107 -13.30 -16.61 -9.04
C ARG A 107 -11.98 -16.32 -9.76
N ASP A 108 -11.92 -16.52 -11.07
CA ASP A 108 -10.72 -16.28 -11.88
C ASP A 108 -10.36 -14.78 -11.91
N ALA A 109 -11.37 -13.92 -12.07
CA ALA A 109 -11.20 -12.47 -11.99
C ALA A 109 -10.69 -12.03 -10.61
N LEU A 110 -11.27 -12.56 -9.55
CA LEU A 110 -10.88 -12.26 -8.18
C LEU A 110 -9.44 -12.74 -7.88
N GLN A 111 -9.02 -13.89 -8.40
CA GLN A 111 -7.63 -14.36 -8.27
C GLN A 111 -6.64 -13.39 -8.91
N SER A 112 -6.97 -12.85 -10.08
CA SER A 112 -6.13 -11.86 -10.78
C SER A 112 -6.03 -10.55 -9.98
N LEU A 113 -7.17 -10.06 -9.44
CA LEU A 113 -7.22 -8.88 -8.57
C LEU A 113 -6.44 -9.08 -7.27
N ALA A 114 -6.55 -10.25 -6.66
CA ALA A 114 -5.83 -10.60 -5.44
C ALA A 114 -4.32 -10.63 -5.68
N ALA A 115 -3.86 -11.21 -6.79
CA ALA A 115 -2.45 -11.26 -7.14
C ALA A 115 -1.86 -9.86 -7.37
N ASP A 116 -2.56 -9.00 -8.12
CA ASP A 116 -2.11 -7.62 -8.35
C ASP A 116 -2.11 -6.79 -7.06
N SER A 117 -3.18 -6.88 -6.26
CA SER A 117 -3.29 -6.15 -4.99
C SER A 117 -2.20 -6.56 -4.01
N TYR A 118 -1.95 -7.86 -3.87
CA TYR A 118 -0.88 -8.41 -3.04
C TYR A 118 0.50 -7.94 -3.52
N ALA A 119 0.75 -8.00 -4.83
CA ALA A 119 2.01 -7.54 -5.40
C ALA A 119 2.25 -6.04 -5.13
N ASP A 120 1.21 -5.20 -5.13
CA ASP A 120 1.36 -3.77 -4.85
C ASP A 120 1.77 -3.48 -3.40
N PHE A 121 1.12 -4.12 -2.42
CA PHE A 121 1.53 -4.04 -1.02
C PHE A 121 2.96 -4.57 -0.81
N LEU A 122 3.31 -5.66 -1.49
CA LEU A 122 4.63 -6.28 -1.35
C LEU A 122 5.75 -5.42 -1.96
N ARG A 123 5.56 -4.86 -3.16
CA ARG A 123 6.57 -4.00 -3.81
C ARG A 123 7.00 -2.84 -2.92
N ARG A 124 6.05 -2.24 -2.20
CA ARG A 124 6.30 -1.06 -1.36
C ARG A 124 6.97 -1.42 -0.03
N SER A 125 6.63 -2.56 0.56
CA SER A 125 7.35 -3.06 1.74
C SER A 125 8.76 -3.54 1.40
N GLN A 126 8.97 -4.14 0.22
CA GLN A 126 10.31 -4.51 -0.26
C GLN A 126 11.22 -3.29 -0.42
N GLU A 127 10.68 -2.15 -0.88
CA GLU A 127 11.43 -0.91 -0.97
C GLU A 127 11.86 -0.39 0.41
N ALA A 128 10.97 -0.46 1.40
CA ALA A 128 11.28 -0.12 2.79
C ALA A 128 12.37 -1.05 3.38
N GLU A 129 12.24 -2.36 3.14
CA GLU A 129 13.24 -3.35 3.52
C GLU A 129 14.60 -3.08 2.88
N ARG A 130 14.61 -2.67 1.61
CA ARG A 130 15.81 -2.29 0.86
C ARG A 130 16.48 -1.08 1.50
N MET A 131 15.73 -0.01 1.80
CA MET A 131 16.24 1.18 2.47
C MET A 131 16.81 0.87 3.86
N ALA A 132 16.07 0.10 4.67
CA ALA A 132 16.51 -0.31 6.00
C ALA A 132 17.76 -1.21 5.94
N SER A 133 17.83 -2.12 4.98
CA SER A 133 19.00 -2.97 4.76
C SER A 133 20.23 -2.18 4.32
N GLN A 134 20.05 -1.12 3.53
CA GLN A 134 21.13 -0.21 3.17
C GLN A 134 21.67 0.53 4.38
N PHE A 135 20.79 1.10 5.22
CA PHE A 135 21.18 1.70 6.49
C PHE A 135 21.99 0.73 7.36
N TYR A 136 21.49 -0.50 7.54
CA TYR A 136 22.20 -1.52 8.32
C TYR A 136 23.62 -1.78 7.79
N ARG A 137 23.78 -1.88 6.46
CA ARG A 137 25.10 -2.10 5.82
C ARG A 137 26.01 -0.89 6.03
N ALA A 138 25.47 0.32 5.87
CA ALA A 138 26.21 1.57 6.04
C ALA A 138 26.72 1.73 7.48
N VAL A 139 25.88 1.51 8.50
CA VAL A 139 26.29 1.55 9.91
C VAL A 139 27.36 0.50 10.21
N ARG A 140 27.20 -0.73 9.67
CA ARG A 140 28.18 -1.80 9.87
C ARG A 140 29.54 -1.51 9.23
N GLU A 141 29.54 -0.87 8.06
CA GLU A 141 30.77 -0.43 7.40
C GLU A 141 31.43 0.72 8.16
N ALA A 142 30.66 1.75 8.51
CA ALA A 142 31.05 2.88 9.34
C ALA A 142 31.73 2.45 10.66
N ALA A 143 31.12 1.50 11.37
CA ALA A 143 31.65 0.92 12.60
C ALA A 143 33.02 0.26 12.42
N ARG A 144 33.25 -0.39 11.27
CA ARG A 144 34.46 -1.17 10.98
C ARG A 144 35.61 -0.32 10.44
N ARG A 145 35.32 0.64 9.56
CA ARG A 145 36.33 1.34 8.75
C ARG A 145 36.53 2.79 9.15
N GLU A 146 35.45 3.55 9.34
CA GLU A 146 35.53 5.01 9.49
C GLU A 146 35.87 5.47 10.91
N VAL A 147 35.34 4.81 11.94
CA VAL A 147 35.59 5.20 13.34
C VAL A 147 37.08 5.06 13.75
N PRO A 148 37.82 4.01 13.32
CA PRO A 148 39.26 3.95 13.55
C PRO A 148 40.07 5.03 12.80
N LEU A 149 39.65 5.39 11.58
CA LEU A 149 40.34 6.34 10.71
C LEU A 149 40.10 7.81 11.09
N LEU A 150 38.87 8.16 11.50
CA LEU A 150 38.52 9.52 11.91
C LEU A 150 39.15 9.95 13.25
N ALA A 151 39.66 8.98 14.03
CA ALA A 151 40.46 9.23 15.23
C ALA A 151 41.91 9.64 14.92
N ALA A 152 42.34 9.65 13.65
CA ALA A 152 43.69 10.03 13.21
C ALA A 152 43.83 11.52 12.84
N GLY A 153 42.79 12.35 12.99
CA GLY A 153 42.82 13.80 12.78
C GLY A 153 42.58 14.62 14.06
N ASN A 154 42.41 15.94 13.94
CA ASN A 154 42.11 16.88 15.05
C ASN A 154 40.69 16.75 15.64
N MET A 155 40.03 15.60 15.47
CA MET A 155 38.67 15.33 15.97
C MET A 155 38.70 14.16 16.94
N THR A 156 37.91 14.26 18.01
CA THR A 156 37.71 13.12 18.91
C THR A 156 36.90 12.02 18.23
N ALA A 157 37.14 10.76 18.60
CA ALA A 157 36.36 9.62 18.10
C ALA A 157 34.83 9.79 18.34
N LYS A 158 34.45 10.49 19.40
CA LYS A 158 33.04 10.81 19.72
C LYS A 158 32.45 11.83 18.75
N GLN A 159 33.19 12.88 18.38
CA GLN A 159 32.74 13.84 17.37
C GLN A 159 32.62 13.20 15.98
N ALA A 160 33.60 12.36 15.62
CA ALA A 160 33.56 11.57 14.39
C ALA A 160 32.32 10.67 14.32
N ALA A 161 32.01 9.94 15.40
CA ALA A 161 30.84 9.07 15.47
C ALA A 161 29.52 9.84 15.40
N ARG A 162 29.42 11.01 16.04
CA ARG A 162 28.24 11.88 15.97
C ARG A 162 27.98 12.41 14.56
N ASN A 163 29.03 12.89 13.88
CA ASN A 163 28.90 13.38 12.50
C ASN A 163 28.46 12.26 11.55
N LEU A 164 29.04 11.07 11.73
CA LEU A 164 28.67 9.88 10.96
C LEU A 164 27.23 9.43 11.24
N ALA A 165 26.81 9.42 12.50
CA ALA A 165 25.43 9.13 12.89
C ALA A 165 24.44 10.12 12.26
N SER A 166 24.74 11.42 12.29
CA SER A 166 23.92 12.46 11.67
C SER A 166 23.79 12.26 10.16
N ARG A 167 24.89 11.94 9.48
CA ARG A 167 24.91 11.66 8.04
C ARG A 167 24.06 10.43 7.70
N LEU A 168 24.25 9.33 8.44
CA LEU A 168 23.48 8.10 8.27
C LEU A 168 21.98 8.28 8.51
N ALA A 169 21.60 9.14 9.46
CA ALA A 169 20.19 9.46 9.72
C ALA A 169 19.55 10.22 8.54
N THR A 170 20.27 11.20 7.97
CA THR A 170 19.79 12.01 6.84
C THR A 170 19.76 11.21 5.53
N GLU A 171 20.79 10.42 5.25
CA GLU A 171 20.91 9.67 3.98
C GLU A 171 19.96 8.46 3.89
N HIS A 172 19.50 7.93 5.03
CA HIS A 172 18.71 6.71 5.08
C HIS A 172 17.38 6.83 5.82
N GLU A 173 16.74 8.00 5.77
CA GLU A 173 15.50 8.25 6.49
C GLU A 173 14.36 7.25 6.11
N LEU A 174 13.75 6.62 7.12
CA LEU A 174 12.66 5.64 6.94
C LEU A 174 11.27 6.23 7.24
N THR A 175 10.97 7.45 6.80
CA THR A 175 9.68 8.13 7.10
C THR A 175 8.70 8.17 5.92
N HIS A 176 9.16 7.83 4.71
CA HIS A 176 8.39 7.98 3.48
C HIS A 176 8.55 6.77 2.56
N VAL A 177 7.54 6.56 1.72
CA VAL A 177 7.58 5.70 0.54
C VAL A 177 8.01 6.54 -0.66
N ILE A 178 8.92 6.02 -1.48
CA ILE A 178 9.37 6.69 -2.70
C ILE A 178 8.62 6.10 -3.90
N TYR A 179 7.92 6.97 -4.65
CA TYR A 179 7.20 6.61 -5.86
C TYR A 179 8.16 6.55 -7.06
N ARG A 180 7.72 5.94 -8.18
CA ARG A 180 8.56 5.78 -9.38
C ARG A 180 9.01 7.13 -9.96
N ASN A 181 8.21 8.17 -9.80
CA ASN A 181 8.51 9.55 -10.20
C ASN A 181 9.39 10.31 -9.18
N GLY A 182 9.91 9.64 -8.14
CA GLY A 182 10.72 10.24 -7.09
C GLY A 182 9.94 10.93 -5.98
N ALA A 183 8.60 10.99 -6.06
CA ALA A 183 7.79 11.62 -5.02
C ALA A 183 7.91 10.86 -3.70
N ARG A 184 8.11 11.60 -2.60
CA ARG A 184 8.15 11.07 -1.23
C ARG A 184 6.78 11.22 -0.60
N VAL A 185 6.15 10.10 -0.30
CA VAL A 185 4.79 10.06 0.26
C VAL A 185 4.84 9.50 1.67
N PRO A 186 4.19 10.16 2.66
CA PRO A 186 4.10 9.61 4.00
C PRO A 186 3.48 8.21 3.99
N VAL A 187 4.03 7.30 4.79
CA VAL A 187 3.61 5.89 4.81
C VAL A 187 2.11 5.75 5.04
N ARG A 188 1.56 6.52 5.98
CA ARG A 188 0.13 6.57 6.27
C ARG A 188 -0.70 6.94 5.04
N ALA A 189 -0.29 8.00 4.34
CA ALA A 189 -1.01 8.49 3.17
C ALA A 189 -0.97 7.50 2.00
N TRP A 190 0.15 6.79 1.84
CA TRP A 190 0.27 5.70 0.87
C TRP A 190 -0.62 4.51 1.24
N ALA A 191 -0.53 4.02 2.47
CA ALA A 191 -1.28 2.84 2.93
C ALA A 191 -2.79 3.03 2.78
N GLU A 192 -3.28 4.20 3.17
CA GLU A 192 -4.69 4.57 3.04
C GLU A 192 -5.11 4.62 1.56
N ALA A 193 -4.36 5.34 0.74
CA ALA A 193 -4.65 5.49 -0.68
C ALA A 193 -4.63 4.16 -1.45
N THR A 194 -3.62 3.30 -1.22
CA THR A 194 -3.56 1.98 -1.84
C THR A 194 -4.73 1.10 -1.40
N THR A 195 -5.08 1.10 -0.10
CA THR A 195 -6.20 0.28 0.39
C THR A 195 -7.52 0.71 -0.23
N LEU A 196 -7.82 2.02 -0.22
CA LEU A 196 -9.04 2.57 -0.84
C LEU A 196 -9.11 2.30 -2.34
N ALA A 197 -8.00 2.49 -3.05
CA ALA A 197 -7.93 2.23 -4.48
C ALA A 197 -8.23 0.75 -4.80
N LYS A 198 -7.55 -0.18 -4.13
CA LYS A 198 -7.77 -1.63 -4.35
C LYS A 198 -9.18 -2.06 -3.94
N SER A 199 -9.73 -1.48 -2.89
CA SER A 199 -11.13 -1.70 -2.48
C SER A 199 -12.13 -1.26 -3.56
N THR A 200 -11.96 -0.05 -4.10
CA THR A 200 -12.85 0.49 -5.14
C THR A 200 -12.74 -0.31 -6.45
N VAL A 201 -11.51 -0.65 -6.86
CA VAL A 201 -11.28 -1.50 -8.04
C VAL A 201 -11.92 -2.87 -7.87
N ALA A 202 -11.84 -3.48 -6.68
CA ALA A 202 -12.49 -4.76 -6.41
C ALA A 202 -14.02 -4.68 -6.57
N TYR A 203 -14.63 -3.66 -5.96
CA TYR A 203 -16.07 -3.41 -6.06
C TYR A 203 -16.50 -3.18 -7.52
N ASN A 204 -15.79 -2.34 -8.25
CA ASN A 204 -16.09 -2.03 -9.64
C ASN A 204 -15.90 -3.25 -10.55
N ALA A 205 -14.85 -4.03 -10.34
CA ALA A 205 -14.65 -5.27 -11.09
C ALA A 205 -15.78 -6.28 -10.86
N GLY A 206 -16.29 -6.39 -9.63
CA GLY A 206 -17.46 -7.22 -9.31
C GLY A 206 -18.71 -6.76 -10.07
N THR A 207 -18.98 -5.45 -9.99
CA THR A 207 -20.07 -4.78 -10.69
C THR A 207 -20.01 -5.05 -12.19
N LEU A 208 -18.92 -4.66 -12.84
CA LEU A 208 -18.73 -4.77 -14.30
C LEU A 208 -18.74 -6.21 -14.79
N ASN A 209 -18.16 -7.14 -14.05
CA ASN A 209 -18.17 -8.56 -14.43
C ASN A 209 -19.56 -9.16 -14.36
N ARG A 210 -20.37 -8.82 -13.35
CA ARG A 210 -21.77 -9.25 -13.31
C ARG A 210 -22.57 -8.62 -14.45
N THR A 211 -22.42 -7.32 -14.70
CA THR A 211 -23.05 -6.62 -15.83
C THR A 211 -22.77 -7.32 -17.15
N ARG A 212 -21.49 -7.59 -17.45
CA ARG A 212 -21.07 -8.31 -18.66
C ARG A 212 -21.71 -9.70 -18.77
N GLN A 213 -21.72 -10.45 -17.68
CA GLN A 213 -22.28 -11.80 -17.67
C GLN A 213 -23.80 -11.80 -17.86
N ALA A 214 -24.49 -10.71 -17.53
CA ALA A 214 -25.91 -10.52 -17.85
C ALA A 214 -26.17 -10.16 -19.33
N GLY A 215 -25.11 -9.99 -20.14
CA GLY A 215 -25.21 -9.54 -21.53
C GLY A 215 -25.42 -8.04 -21.70
N VAL A 216 -25.33 -7.26 -20.61
CA VAL A 216 -25.41 -5.80 -20.67
C VAL A 216 -24.04 -5.24 -21.04
N THR A 217 -24.02 -4.39 -22.07
CA THR A 217 -22.78 -3.83 -22.65
C THR A 217 -22.50 -2.41 -22.20
N MET A 218 -23.47 -1.73 -21.58
CA MET A 218 -23.41 -0.31 -21.24
C MET A 218 -23.55 -0.08 -19.74
N VAL A 219 -22.80 0.89 -19.22
CA VAL A 219 -22.88 1.31 -17.83
C VAL A 219 -22.87 2.82 -17.69
N GLU A 220 -23.66 3.31 -16.74
CA GLU A 220 -23.57 4.70 -16.25
C GLU A 220 -22.48 4.80 -15.19
N VAL A 221 -21.77 5.92 -15.18
CA VAL A 221 -20.67 6.18 -14.26
C VAL A 221 -21.13 7.13 -13.15
N PHE A 222 -20.92 6.74 -11.90
CA PHE A 222 -21.18 7.56 -10.72
C PHE A 222 -19.85 7.97 -10.09
N ASP A 223 -19.49 9.25 -10.13
CA ASP A 223 -18.19 9.74 -9.62
C ASP A 223 -18.34 11.15 -9.03
N GLY A 224 -17.26 11.71 -8.48
CA GLY A 224 -17.22 13.13 -8.13
C GLY A 224 -17.41 14.02 -9.36
N ALA A 225 -18.08 15.17 -9.22
CA ALA A 225 -18.39 16.07 -10.34
C ALA A 225 -17.14 16.54 -11.10
N ASP A 226 -16.00 16.70 -10.41
CA ASP A 226 -14.75 17.15 -11.01
C ASP A 226 -13.81 16.00 -11.43
N CYS A 227 -14.16 14.74 -11.14
CA CYS A 227 -13.33 13.59 -11.48
C CYS A 227 -13.29 13.36 -12.98
N GLY A 228 -12.10 13.41 -13.55
CA GLY A 228 -11.87 13.04 -14.94
C GLY A 228 -11.91 11.52 -15.20
N TRP A 229 -12.06 11.14 -16.48
CA TRP A 229 -12.19 9.74 -16.92
C TRP A 229 -10.93 8.91 -16.66
N THR A 230 -9.82 9.21 -17.33
CA THR A 230 -8.57 8.44 -17.20
C THR A 230 -7.72 8.87 -16.01
N THR A 231 -7.73 10.17 -15.70
CA THR A 231 -7.03 10.77 -14.57
C THR A 231 -7.92 11.81 -13.89
N HIS A 232 -7.64 12.18 -12.64
CA HIS A 232 -8.46 13.19 -11.96
C HIS A 232 -8.55 14.52 -12.73
N GLN A 233 -7.49 14.92 -13.43
CA GLN A 233 -7.39 16.17 -14.18
C GLN A 233 -7.78 16.03 -15.66
N ASP A 234 -8.32 14.88 -16.07
CA ASP A 234 -8.83 14.70 -17.42
C ASP A 234 -9.91 15.77 -17.69
N PRO A 235 -9.83 16.50 -18.83
CA PRO A 235 -10.91 17.40 -19.24
C PRO A 235 -12.21 16.64 -19.50
N ASP A 236 -12.14 15.36 -19.90
CA ASP A 236 -13.30 14.50 -20.02
C ASP A 236 -13.78 14.05 -18.62
N LYS A 237 -14.98 14.51 -18.23
CA LYS A 237 -15.53 14.28 -16.89
C LYS A 237 -16.34 13.00 -16.85
N ALA A 238 -16.09 12.18 -15.84
CA ALA A 238 -16.64 10.84 -15.76
C ALA A 238 -18.08 10.80 -15.22
N ASN A 239 -18.46 11.73 -14.34
CA ASN A 239 -19.72 11.60 -13.63
C ASN A 239 -20.94 11.76 -14.56
N ARG A 240 -21.90 10.84 -14.47
CA ARG A 240 -23.13 10.76 -15.29
C ARG A 240 -22.92 10.53 -16.78
N THR A 241 -21.74 10.05 -17.18
CA THR A 241 -21.53 9.57 -18.55
C THR A 241 -21.93 8.10 -18.67
N VAL A 242 -22.13 7.65 -19.91
CA VAL A 242 -22.38 6.24 -20.23
C VAL A 242 -21.22 5.74 -21.07
N HIS A 243 -20.65 4.60 -20.66
CA HIS A 243 -19.53 3.96 -21.35
C HIS A 243 -19.83 2.48 -21.58
N THR A 244 -19.06 1.87 -22.45
CA THR A 244 -19.06 0.42 -22.57
C THR A 244 -18.50 -0.22 -21.29
N VAL A 245 -18.94 -1.44 -20.98
CA VAL A 245 -18.42 -2.22 -19.86
C VAL A 245 -16.91 -2.47 -20.00
N GLU A 246 -16.41 -2.58 -21.24
CA GLU A 246 -15.00 -2.77 -21.56
C GLU A 246 -14.16 -1.52 -21.26
N GLU A 247 -14.61 -0.33 -21.68
CA GLU A 247 -13.92 0.93 -21.35
C GLU A 247 -13.93 1.21 -19.84
N ALA A 248 -15.06 0.94 -19.17
CA ALA A 248 -15.17 1.07 -17.72
C ALA A 248 -14.24 0.11 -16.96
N ALA A 249 -13.99 -1.09 -17.52
CA ALA A 249 -13.06 -2.05 -16.95
C ALA A 249 -11.59 -1.67 -17.16
N GLU A 250 -11.28 -0.92 -18.23
CA GLU A 250 -9.96 -0.33 -18.45
C GLU A 250 -9.67 0.82 -17.47
N TRP A 251 -10.68 1.65 -17.18
CA TRP A 251 -10.59 2.81 -16.29
C TRP A 251 -11.51 2.71 -15.06
N PRO A 252 -11.30 1.70 -14.18
CA PRO A 252 -12.20 1.45 -13.05
C PRO A 252 -12.12 2.54 -11.97
N ILE A 253 -11.04 3.32 -11.95
CA ILE A 253 -10.82 4.51 -11.10
C ILE A 253 -9.88 5.48 -11.84
N SER A 254 -9.92 6.77 -11.51
CA SER A 254 -9.01 7.79 -12.09
C SER A 254 -7.90 8.29 -11.17
N HIS A 255 -8.00 8.01 -9.86
CA HIS A 255 -6.98 8.36 -8.87
C HIS A 255 -7.09 7.49 -7.59
N PRO A 256 -6.07 7.47 -6.71
CA PRO A 256 -6.05 6.56 -5.55
C PRO A 256 -7.14 6.76 -4.48
N ARG A 257 -7.89 7.87 -4.53
CA ARG A 257 -9.03 8.16 -3.63
C ARG A 257 -10.35 8.33 -4.38
N CYS A 258 -10.41 7.80 -5.60
CA CYS A 258 -11.57 7.87 -6.45
C CYS A 258 -12.72 7.09 -5.79
N ARG A 259 -13.94 7.61 -5.92
CA ARG A 259 -15.17 6.99 -5.40
C ARG A 259 -16.07 6.48 -6.54
N ARG A 260 -15.49 6.30 -7.73
CA ARG A 260 -16.20 5.86 -8.93
C ARG A 260 -16.94 4.56 -8.65
N GLY A 261 -18.19 4.52 -9.07
CA GLY A 261 -19.02 3.33 -9.20
C GLY A 261 -19.62 3.26 -10.60
N PHE A 262 -20.21 2.12 -10.93
CA PHE A 262 -20.83 1.88 -12.23
C PHE A 262 -22.23 1.31 -12.04
N GLY A 263 -23.15 1.62 -12.95
CA GLY A 263 -24.51 1.08 -12.97
C GLY A 263 -24.89 0.43 -14.29
N PRO A 264 -25.37 -0.82 -14.33
CA PRO A 264 -25.89 -1.44 -15.54
C PRO A 264 -26.95 -0.58 -16.23
N ARG A 265 -26.84 -0.44 -17.56
CA ARG A 265 -27.85 0.22 -18.40
C ARG A 265 -28.35 -0.75 -19.48
N PRO A 266 -29.20 -1.74 -19.12
CA PRO A 266 -29.76 -2.68 -20.10
C PRO A 266 -30.67 -2.01 -21.15
N ASP A 267 -31.12 -0.79 -20.86
CA ASP A 267 -31.93 0.05 -21.73
C ASP A 267 -31.13 0.78 -22.83
N VAL A 268 -29.79 0.77 -22.76
CA VAL A 268 -28.91 1.46 -23.70
C VAL A 268 -28.08 0.44 -24.47
N THR A 269 -28.13 0.50 -25.80
CA THR A 269 -27.37 -0.41 -26.68
C THR A 269 -26.21 0.27 -27.40
N GLU A 270 -26.21 1.61 -27.52
CA GLU A 270 -25.19 2.41 -28.20
C GLU A 270 -24.98 3.75 -27.47
N ILE A 271 -23.77 4.33 -27.57
CA ILE A 271 -23.49 5.70 -27.09
C ILE A 271 -24.00 6.66 -28.16
N ALA A 272 -24.88 7.58 -27.77
CA ALA A 272 -25.41 8.64 -28.66
C ALA A 272 -24.38 9.75 -28.91
#